data_AF-A0A960AYD0-F1
#
_entry.id   AF-A0A960AYD0-F1
#
_cell.length_a   1.000
_cell.length_b   1.000
_cell.length_c   1.000
_cell.angle_alpha   90.00
_cell.angle_beta   90.00
_cell.angle_gamma   90.00
#
_symmetry.space_group_name_H-M   'P 1'
#
loop_
_entity.id
_entity.type
_entity.pdbx_description
1 polymer ?
#
loop_
_entity_poly.entity_id
_entity_poly.type
_entity_poly.pdbx_seq_one_letter_code
_entity_poly.pdbx_strand_id
1 'polypeptide(L)' 'MTISSDNQPVADLSRSPLPTPKTLKRRKNVFFQFYRFVLFNLRIIKLVVRGHGHY' A
#
# COMPACT_ATOMS: atom_id res chain seq x y z
N MET A 1 2.24 9.95 37.38
CA MET A 1 2.66 8.66 36.80
C MET A 1 2.99 8.88 35.34
N THR A 2 4.27 9.03 35.01
CA THR A 2 4.76 9.18 33.64
C THR A 2 5.29 7.84 33.18
N ILE A 3 4.58 7.17 32.27
CA ILE A 3 5.03 5.90 31.68
C ILE A 3 6.12 6.23 30.66
N SER A 4 7.38 5.98 31.01
CA SER A 4 8.54 6.09 30.11
C SER A 4 8.44 5.01 29.03
N SER A 5 8.17 5.43 27.81
CA SER A 5 8.04 4.61 26.60
C SER A 5 9.39 4.09 26.05
N ASP A 6 10.39 3.89 26.91
CA ASP A 6 11.78 3.65 26.50
C ASP A 6 12.13 2.17 26.28
N ASN A 7 11.19 1.25 26.51
CA ASN A 7 11.42 -0.19 26.33
C ASN A 7 10.75 -0.75 25.07
N GLN A 8 10.83 -0.02 23.95
CA GLN A 8 10.49 -0.60 22.64
C GLN A 8 11.72 -1.34 22.11
N PRO A 9 11.60 -2.64 21.76
CA PRO A 9 12.72 -3.35 21.14
C PRO A 9 13.09 -2.63 19.84
N VAL A 10 14.30 -2.08 19.79
CA VAL A 10 14.84 -1.46 18.57
C VAL A 10 14.92 -2.56 17.53
N ALA A 11 14.07 -2.45 16.50
CA ALA A 11 14.11 -3.39 15.38
C ALA A 11 15.50 -3.33 14.75
N ASP A 12 16.28 -4.40 14.86
CA ASP A 12 17.57 -4.53 14.20
C ASP A 12 17.34 -4.68 12.68
N LEU A 13 17.36 -3.54 11.98
CA LEU A 13 17.15 -3.46 10.54
C LEU A 13 18.42 -3.77 9.73
N SER A 14 19.56 -4.06 10.38
CA SER A 14 20.85 -4.27 9.71
C SER A 14 20.85 -5.47 8.77
N ARG A 15 20.04 -6.49 9.06
CA ARG A 15 19.88 -7.71 8.25
C ARG A 15 18.74 -7.64 7.24
N SER A 16 17.95 -6.57 7.26
CA SER A 16 16.83 -6.46 6.32
C SER A 16 17.38 -6.25 4.92
N PRO A 17 16.96 -7.05 3.91
CA PRO A 17 17.39 -6.84 2.54
C PRO A 17 17.03 -5.41 2.12
N LEU A 18 18.06 -4.64 1.73
CA LEU A 18 17.87 -3.28 1.26
C LEU A 18 16.89 -3.31 0.07
N PRO A 19 15.84 -2.48 0.08
CA PRO A 19 14.89 -2.46 -1.02
C PRO A 19 15.65 -2.15 -2.30
N THR A 20 15.58 -3.05 -3.28
CA THR A 20 16.27 -2.84 -4.55
C THR A 20 15.84 -1.50 -5.16
N PRO A 21 16.73 -0.80 -5.89
CA PRO A 21 16.42 0.50 -6.47
C PRO A 21 15.19 0.46 -7.38
N LYS A 22 14.91 -0.70 -8.01
CA LYS A 22 13.70 -0.97 -8.79
C LYS A 22 12.43 -0.93 -7.93
N THR A 23 12.44 -1.58 -6.77
CA THR A 23 11.31 -1.56 -5.83
C THR A 23 11.06 -0.16 -5.26
N LEU A 24 12.13 0.59 -4.98
CA LEU A 24 12.04 1.95 -4.44
C LEU A 24 11.47 2.93 -5.48
N LYS A 25 11.93 2.86 -6.73
CA LYS A 25 11.38 3.66 -7.84
C LYS A 25 9.89 3.39 -8.07
N ARG A 26 9.46 2.12 -8.01
CA ARG A 26 8.05 1.76 -8.16
C ARG A 26 7.17 2.31 -7.02
N ARG A 27 7.69 2.33 -5.79
CA ARG A 27 6.99 2.88 -4.61
C ARG A 27 6.83 4.40 -4.68
N LYS A 28 7.83 5.12 -5.20
CA LYS A 28 7.79 6.59 -5.34
C LYS A 28 7.05 7.09 -6.58
N ASN A 29 6.67 6.20 -7.50
CA ASN A 29 6.01 6.61 -8.75
C ASN A 29 4.51 6.92 -8.52
N VAL A 30 4.18 8.21 -8.52
CA VAL A 30 2.80 8.71 -8.33
C VAL A 30 1.88 8.29 -9.48
N PHE A 31 2.36 8.30 -10.73
CA PHE A 31 1.55 7.84 -11.87
C PHE A 31 1.18 6.37 -11.75
N PHE A 32 2.09 5.53 -11.26
CA PHE A 32 1.81 4.12 -11.01
C PHE A 32 0.80 3.92 -9.87
N GLN A 33 0.88 4.74 -8.81
CA GLN A 33 -0.11 4.73 -7.73
C GLN A 33 -1.48 5.17 -8.23
N PHE A 34 -1.55 6.24 -9.02
CA PHE A 34 -2.79 6.73 -9.61
C PHE A 34 -3.44 5.71 -10.56
N TYR A 35 -2.65 5.09 -11.44
CA TYR A 35 -3.13 4.01 -12.31
C TYR A 35 -3.77 2.86 -11.52
N ARG A 36 -3.11 2.41 -10.45
CA ARG A 36 -3.64 1.35 -9.58
C ARG A 36 -4.92 1.78 -8.87
N PHE A 37 -5.00 3.05 -8.43
CA PHE A 37 -6.19 3.61 -7.83
C PHE A 37 -7.36 3.60 -8.82
N VAL A 38 -7.17 4.12 -10.03
CA VAL A 38 -8.21 4.14 -11.08
C VAL A 38 -8.68 2.72 -11.40
N LEU A 39 -7.77 1.77 -11.64
CA LEU A 39 -8.15 0.38 -11.92
C LEU A 39 -8.98 -0.26 -10.80
N PHE A 40 -8.62 -0.01 -9.54
CA PHE A 40 -9.35 -0.57 -8.40
C PHE A 40 -10.77 -0.01 -8.34
N ASN A 41 -10.93 1.31 -8.48
CA ASN A 41 -12.25 1.94 -8.52
C ASN A 41 -13.10 1.45 -9.69
N LEU A 42 -12.51 1.30 -10.89
CA LEU A 42 -13.21 0.75 -12.05
C LEU A 42 -13.68 -0.70 -11.83
N ARG A 43 -12.92 -1.53 -11.11
CA ARG A 43 -13.33 -2.89 -10.77
C ARG A 43 -14.54 -2.89 -9.83
N ILE A 44 -14.58 -2.00 -8.84
CA ILE A 44 -15.73 -1.85 -7.96
C ILE A 44 -16.95 -1.42 -8.77
N ILE A 45 -16.83 -0.37 -9.58
CA ILE A 45 -17.91 0.11 -10.45
C ILE A 45 -18.41 -1.02 -11.35
N LYS A 46 -17.51 -1.81 -11.95
CA LYS A 46 -17.88 -2.96 -12.78
C LYS A 46 -18.65 -4.03 -12.01
N LEU A 47 -18.25 -4.34 -10.77
CA LEU A 47 -18.98 -5.27 -9.92
C LEU A 47 -20.38 -4.74 -9.57
N VAL A 48 -20.48 -3.46 -9.25
CA VAL A 48 -21.72 -2.77 -8.90
C VAL A 48 -22.69 -2.74 -10.09
N VAL A 49 -22.23 -2.28 -11.26
CA VAL A 49 -23.04 -2.25 -12.49
C VAL A 49 -23.49 -3.66 -12.88
N ARG A 50 -22.61 -4.65 -12.78
CA ARG A 50 -22.95 -6.05 -13.09
C ARG A 50 -23.95 -6.64 -12.09
N GLY A 51 -23.93 -6.21 -10.83
CA GLY A 51 -24.90 -6.62 -9.81
C GLY A 51 -26.28 -6.01 -9.99
N HIS A 52 -26.37 -4.78 -10.53
CA HIS A 52 -27.65 -4.09 -10.74
C HIS A 52 -28.38 -4.48 -12.05
N GLY A 53 -27.70 -5.12 -13.01
CA GLY A 53 -28.30 -5.59 -14.26
C GLY A 53 -29.03 -6.95 -14.17
N HIS A 54 -29.27 -7.45 -12.96
CA HIS A 54 -29.95 -8.73 -12.69
C HIS A 54 -31.31 -8.52 -11.99
N TYR A 55 -32.11 -7.61 -12.54
CA TYR A 55 -33.55 -7.45 -12.31
C TYR A 55 -34.27 -7.29 -13.64
#